data_AF-A0A437SJU1-F1
#
_entry.id   AF-A0A437SJU1-F1
#
_cell.length_a   1.000
_cell.length_b   1.000
_cell.length_c   1.000
_cell.angle_alpha   90.00
_cell.angle_beta   90.00
_cell.angle_gamma   90.00
#
_symmetry.space_group_name_H-M   'P 1'
#
loop_
_entity.id
_entity.type
_entity.pdbx_description
1 polymer ?
#
loop_
_entity_poly.entity_id
_entity_poly.type
_entity_poly.pdbx_seq_one_letter_code
_entity_poly.pdbx_strand_id
1 'polypeptide(L)' 'MLFISWERILSLHQNRIRRLTPKETWRLQGFPDWAFERARQVNSDTQLYRQAGNSVSVPVIFAIAQRLK' A
#
# COMPACT_ATOMS: atom_id res chain seq x y z
N MET A 1 1.83 -12.66 10.91
CA MET A 1 2.24 -11.81 9.77
C MET A 1 1.05 -11.76 8.82
N LEU A 2 0.28 -10.68 8.85
CA LEU A 2 -1.02 -10.61 8.19
C LEU A 2 -0.85 -10.66 6.67
N PHE A 3 -1.00 -11.86 6.10
CA PHE A 3 -1.28 -12.06 4.69
C PHE A 3 -2.63 -11.40 4.40
N ILE A 4 -2.64 -10.09 4.14
CA ILE A 4 -3.75 -9.50 3.40
C ILE A 4 -3.69 -10.17 2.02
N SER A 5 -4.60 -11.12 1.79
CA SER A 5 -4.72 -11.82 0.51
C SER A 5 -4.77 -10.77 -0.59
N TRP A 6 -3.80 -10.81 -1.50
CA TRP A 6 -3.67 -9.91 -2.66
C TRP A 6 -4.94 -9.91 -3.55
N GLU A 7 -5.82 -10.89 -3.36
CA GLU A 7 -7.09 -11.04 -4.06
C GLU A 7 -8.20 -10.15 -3.52
N ARG A 8 -8.04 -9.55 -2.33
CA ARG A 8 -9.05 -8.72 -1.68
C ARG A 8 -8.96 -7.22 -2.00
N ILE A 9 -7.98 -6.80 -2.79
CA ILE A 9 -7.74 -5.39 -3.09
C ILE A 9 -8.49 -4.98 -4.37
N LEU A 10 -9.77 -4.66 -4.22
CA LEU A 10 -10.68 -4.34 -5.32
C LEU A 10 -11.06 -2.85 -5.33
N SER A 11 -11.19 -2.29 -6.52
CA SER A 11 -11.69 -0.94 -6.78
C SER A 11 -12.84 -0.98 -7.77
N LEU A 12 -13.85 -0.15 -7.53
CA LEU A 12 -14.95 0.08 -8.46
C LEU A 12 -14.56 1.21 -9.40
N HIS A 13 -14.41 0.89 -10.69
CA HIS A 13 -14.18 1.86 -11.75
C HIS A 13 -15.20 1.63 -12.86
N GLN A 14 -16.05 2.62 -13.15
CA GLN A 14 -17.10 2.53 -14.19
C GLN A 14 -17.99 1.27 -14.02
N ASN A 15 -18.50 1.02 -12.80
CA ASN A 15 -19.28 -0.18 -12.44
C ASN A 15 -18.59 -1.53 -12.67
N ARG A 16 -17.28 -1.56 -12.89
CA ARG A 16 -16.49 -2.80 -12.99
C ARG A 16 -15.55 -2.92 -11.81
N ILE A 17 -15.53 -4.13 -11.24
CA ILE A 17 -14.58 -4.52 -10.21
C ILE A 17 -13.24 -4.79 -10.90
N ARG A 18 -12.21 -4.05 -10.50
CA ARG A 18 -10.81 -4.32 -10.92
C ARG A 18 -9.90 -4.41 -9.71
N ARG A 19 -8.72 -5.00 -9.90
CA ARG A 19 -7.66 -4.96 -8.89
C ARG A 19 -7.06 -3.55 -8.83
N LEU A 20 -6.72 -3.09 -7.63
CA LEU A 20 -5.90 -1.89 -7.47
C LEU A 20 -4.48 -2.17 -7.96
N THR A 21 -3.84 -1.16 -8.54
CA THR A 21 -2.43 -1.21 -8.94
C THR A 21 -1.51 -1.10 -7.71
N PRO A 22 -0.23 -1.52 -7.80
CA PRO A 22 0.71 -1.38 -6.68
C PRO A 22 0.89 0.07 -6.24
N LYS A 23 0.79 1.02 -7.18
CA LYS A 23 0.89 2.45 -6.87
C LYS A 23 -0.29 2.95 -6.05
N GLU A 24 -1.50 2.52 -6.40
CA GLU A 24 -2.71 2.89 -5.66
C GLU A 24 -2.68 2.31 -4.23
N THR A 25 -2.22 1.08 -4.04
CA THR A 25 -2.11 0.47 -2.70
C THR A 25 -1.09 1.18 -1.81
N TRP A 26 0.05 1.61 -2.36
CA TRP A 26 1.04 2.40 -1.63
C TRP A 26 0.51 3.78 -1.23
N ARG A 27 -0.24 4.44 -2.13
CA ARG A 27 -0.91 5.70 -1.83
C ARG A 27 -1.96 5.55 -0.74
N LEU A 28 -2.74 4.47 -0.74
CA LEU A 28 -3.71 4.17 0.32
C LEU A 28 -3.03 4.00 1.69
N GLN A 29 -1.82 3.45 1.72
CA GLN A 29 -1.01 3.37 2.95
C GLN A 29 -0.42 4.72 3.39
N GLY A 30 -0.50 5.77 2.56
CA GLY A 30 0.04 7.10 2.83
C GLY A 30 1.53 7.26 2.49
N PHE A 31 2.11 6.35 1.69
CA PHE A 31 3.48 6.50 1.21
C PHE A 31 3.57 7.60 0.13
N PRO A 32 4.64 8.40 0.12
CA PRO A 32 4.86 9.39 -0.94
C PRO A 32 5.28 8.70 -2.24
N ASP A 33 4.90 9.29 -3.38
CA ASP A 33 5.14 8.72 -4.71
C ASP A 33 6.63 8.44 -4.98
N TRP A 34 7.55 9.30 -4.53
CA TRP A 34 8.99 9.09 -4.72
C TRP A 34 9.50 7.82 -4.04
N ALA A 35 8.89 7.40 -2.92
CA ALA A 35 9.27 6.18 -2.22
C ALA A 35 8.81 4.95 -3.00
N PHE A 36 7.61 5.02 -3.57
CA PHE A 36 7.09 3.99 -4.47
C PHE A 36 7.95 3.84 -5.72
N GLU A 37 8.32 4.93 -6.40
CA GLU A 37 9.11 4.84 -7.63
C GLU A 37 10.50 4.24 -7.38
N ARG A 38 11.15 4.55 -6.24
CA ARG A 38 12.40 3.89 -5.84
C ARG A 38 12.20 2.40 -5.57
N ALA A 39 11.13 2.03 -4.85
CA ALA A 39 10.83 0.63 -4.58
C ALA A 39 10.53 -0.16 -5.87
N ARG A 40 9.86 0.47 -6.83
CA ARG A 40 9.50 -0.13 -8.12
C ARG A 40 10.71 -0.44 -9.00
N GLN A 41 11.80 0.31 -8.89
CA GLN A 41 13.02 0.06 -9.68
C GLN A 41 13.71 -1.27 -9.33
N VAL A 42 13.47 -1.79 -8.12
CA VAL A 42 14.18 -2.98 -7.60
C VAL A 42 13.25 -4.12 -7.19
N ASN A 43 11.93 -3.94 -7.25
CA ASN A 43 10.94 -4.95 -6.84
C ASN A 43 9.92 -5.23 -7.96
N SER A 44 9.48 -6.48 -8.04
CA SER A 44 8.33 -6.89 -8.86
C SER A 44 7.00 -6.40 -8.27
N ASP A 45 5.96 -6.31 -9.09
CA ASP A 45 4.61 -5.93 -8.64
C ASP A 45 4.12 -6.81 -7.48
N THR A 46 4.36 -8.13 -7.53
CA THR A 46 4.02 -9.06 -6.45
C THR A 46 4.70 -8.70 -5.12
N GLN A 47 5.98 -8.30 -5.17
CA GLN A 47 6.72 -7.87 -3.99
C GLN A 47 6.21 -6.53 -3.48
N LEU A 48 5.88 -5.58 -4.37
CA LEU A 48 5.31 -4.28 -4.00
C LEU A 48 3.95 -4.43 -3.30
N TYR A 49 3.09 -5.35 -3.76
CA TYR A 49 1.84 -5.67 -3.05
C TYR A 49 2.11 -6.25 -1.66
N ARG A 50 3.07 -7.16 -1.53
CA ARG A 50 3.44 -7.73 -0.22
C ARG A 50 4.01 -6.66 0.71
N GLN A 51 4.83 -5.75 0.22
CA GLN A 51 5.36 -4.62 0.99
C GLN A 51 4.23 -3.71 1.46
N ALA A 52 3.29 -3.35 0.57
CA ALA A 52 2.12 -2.55 0.95
C ALA A 52 1.23 -3.24 1.99
N GLY A 53 1.03 -4.56 1.88
CA GLY A 53 0.19 -5.33 2.80
C GLY A 53 0.82 -5.60 4.16
N ASN A 54 2.15 -5.75 4.21
CA ASN A 54 2.90 -5.97 5.45
C ASN A 54 3.28 -4.67 6.17
N SER A 55 3.13 -3.53 5.51
CA SER A 55 3.47 -2.23 6.09
C SER A 55 2.33 -1.69 6.95
N VAL A 56 2.68 -0.79 7.87
CA VAL A 56 1.71 -0.03 8.67
C VAL A 56 1.44 1.30 7.99
N SER A 57 0.17 1.72 7.94
CA SER A 57 -0.21 2.99 7.30
C SER A 57 0.49 4.18 7.97
N VAL A 58 1.07 5.07 7.15
CA VAL A 58 1.79 6.27 7.60
C VAL A 58 0.96 7.13 8.54
N PRO A 59 -0.35 7.38 8.30
CA PRO A 59 -1.18 8.17 9.22
C PRO A 59 -1.31 7.56 10.62
N VAL A 60 -1.31 6.22 10.71
CA VAL A 60 -1.44 5.50 11.99
C VAL A 60 -0.17 5.65 12.82
N ILE A 61 0.99 5.41 12.21
CA ILE A 61 2.28 5.59 12.90
C ILE A 61 2.47 7.05 13.32
N PHE A 62 2.09 8.00 12.47
CA PHE A 62 2.14 9.42 12.81
C PHE A 62 1.29 9.76 14.04
N ALA A 63 0.05 9.25 14.11
CA ALA A 63 -0.83 9.45 15.25
C ALA A 63 -0.28 8.80 16.54
N ILE A 64 0.32 7.61 16.45
CA ILE A 64 0.96 6.95 17.60
C ILE A 64 2.17 7.76 18.07
N ALA A 65 3.03 8.22 17.16
CA ALA A 65 4.21 9.01 17.49
C ALA A 65 3.86 10.32 18.22
N GLN A 66 2.74 10.96 17.88
CA GLN A 66 2.27 12.15 18.60
C GLN A 66 1.86 11.88 20.04
N ARG A 67 1.38 10.67 20.35
CA ARG A 67 0.92 10.26 21.69
C ARG A 67 2.04 9.71 22.57
N LEU A 68 3.22 9.45 22.00
CA LEU A 68 4.41 8.98 22.72
C LEU A 68 5.30 10.14 23.23
N LYS A 69 4.83 11.39 23.08
CA LYS A 69 5.42 12.55 23.78
C LYS A 69 5.07 12.52 25.26
#